data_AF-A0A6P3RMZ4-F1
#
_entry.id   AF-A0A6P3RMZ4-F1
#
_cell.length_a   1.000
_cell.length_b   1.000
_cell.length_c   1.000
_cell.angle_alpha   90.00
_cell.angle_beta   90.00
_cell.angle_gamma   90.00
#
_symmetry.space_group_name_H-M   'P 1'
#
loop_
_entity.id
_entity.type
_entity.pdbx_description
1 polymer ?
#
loop_
_entity_poly.entity_id
_entity_poly.type
_entity_poly.pdbx_seq_one_letter_code
_entity_poly.pdbx_strand_id
1 'polypeptide(L)'
;MRGDDLAMSLMLLSLAALCWGAVSPEPTIQCGPETGPSPEWMVRHTLTPGDLRDLRVEPVKSSVASEDYSILMNISWILRADASIRLLKATKICVTGKSDFQSYGCVRCNYTEVFQTQSRPSGGKWMFFYIGFPVELNTLYFIGAHNIPNANMNEDSPSMSVNFTSPGCLDHVMKYKKKCIEAGSLWDPNITACKKNENMVEVNFTIIPLGNRYMVLILKNTVIGTSVSEEKLTRTSVMVPVTGESEGAVVQLTPYFHTCGNDCIRRKGMVVLCPQTGVPFSPDNSKSILSGWLPLLALLVATWVLVLGICLTWRREKIKMSLSSTMLLPITVLVVYPSEICFHHTVCYFAEFLQNHCRSQVILDKWQKKKIAEMGPVQWLTTQKKAADKVIFLLSNDVNTICDGTCGKSEGSPCENSQDLFPLAFNLFCSDLRSQTHQHKYIVVYFREADTKDDYNALNVCPKYCLMKDATSFCTELLHVDAYVSTGKRLRACHNRCSSL
;
A
#
# COMPACT_ATOMS: atom_id res chain seq x y z
N MET A 1 -39.31 -3.42 -59.97
CA MET A 1 -38.22 -3.33 -58.96
C MET A 1 -37.88 -1.86 -58.85
N ARG A 2 -38.39 -1.25 -57.78
CA ARG A 2 -38.87 0.13 -57.73
C ARG A 2 -37.87 0.96 -56.91
N GLY A 3 -37.61 2.20 -57.32
CA GLY A 3 -36.54 3.09 -56.85
C GLY A 3 -36.48 3.40 -55.34
N ASP A 4 -37.41 2.86 -54.55
CA ASP A 4 -37.47 3.01 -53.10
C ASP A 4 -36.37 2.21 -52.38
N ASP A 5 -35.91 1.09 -52.96
CA ASP A 5 -34.80 0.29 -52.40
C ASP A 5 -33.43 0.97 -52.55
N LEU A 6 -33.25 1.78 -53.60
CA LEU A 6 -31.99 2.49 -53.83
C LEU A 6 -31.84 3.69 -52.88
N ALA A 7 -32.94 4.40 -52.62
CA ALA A 7 -32.98 5.54 -51.71
C ALA A 7 -32.76 5.13 -50.25
N MET A 8 -33.34 4.00 -49.82
CA MET A 8 -33.10 3.40 -48.50
C MET A 8 -31.65 2.94 -48.33
N SER A 9 -31.07 2.33 -49.36
CA SER A 9 -29.66 1.88 -49.33
C SER A 9 -28.67 3.05 -49.26
N LEU A 10 -28.92 4.14 -50.01
CA LEU A 10 -28.12 5.38 -49.95
C LEU A 10 -28.26 6.13 -48.61
N MET A 11 -29.45 6.11 -47.99
CA MET A 11 -29.65 6.66 -46.64
C MET A 11 -28.97 5.81 -45.55
N LEU A 12 -28.96 4.48 -45.68
CA LEU A 12 -28.25 3.59 -44.77
C LEU A 12 -26.73 3.71 -44.92
N LEU A 13 -26.20 3.90 -46.14
CA LEU A 13 -24.78 4.13 -46.39
C LEU A 13 -24.31 5.51 -45.90
N SER A 14 -25.15 6.54 -45.98
CA SER A 14 -24.84 7.87 -45.43
C SER A 14 -24.96 7.93 -43.90
N LEU A 15 -25.89 7.20 -43.29
CA LEU A 15 -25.96 7.02 -41.83
C LEU A 15 -24.81 6.14 -41.30
N ALA A 16 -24.37 5.12 -42.06
CA ALA A 16 -23.18 4.34 -41.71
C ALA A 16 -21.89 5.17 -41.80
N ALA A 17 -21.79 6.07 -42.78
CA ALA A 17 -20.65 6.99 -42.92
C ALA A 17 -20.62 8.08 -41.82
N LEU A 18 -21.76 8.47 -41.26
CA LEU A 18 -21.86 9.41 -40.14
C LEU A 18 -21.58 8.77 -38.77
N CYS A 19 -21.64 7.44 -38.67
CA CYS A 19 -21.38 6.69 -37.43
C CYS A 19 -19.95 6.15 -37.31
N TRP A 20 -19.11 6.28 -38.34
CA TRP A 20 -17.66 6.20 -38.18
C TRP A 20 -17.11 7.56 -37.75
N GLY A 21 -17.54 8.01 -36.56
CA GLY A 21 -16.66 8.82 -35.75
C GLY A 21 -15.40 7.99 -35.55
N ALA A 22 -14.29 8.40 -36.17
CA ALA A 22 -13.00 7.77 -35.96
C ALA A 22 -12.75 7.73 -34.45
N VAL A 23 -12.94 6.56 -33.83
CA VAL A 23 -12.52 6.33 -32.46
C VAL A 23 -11.01 6.49 -32.50
N SER A 24 -10.51 7.65 -32.08
CA SER A 24 -9.07 7.86 -31.98
C SER A 24 -8.52 6.73 -31.11
N PRO A 25 -7.52 5.97 -31.59
CA PRO A 25 -6.97 4.87 -30.81
C PRO A 25 -6.49 5.40 -29.46
N GLU A 26 -6.84 4.71 -28.38
CA GLU A 26 -6.38 5.11 -27.04
C GLU A 26 -4.84 5.10 -27.04
N PRO A 27 -4.18 6.12 -26.47
CA PRO A 27 -2.73 6.17 -26.38
C PRO A 27 -2.16 4.91 -25.75
N THR A 28 -1.16 4.31 -26.40
CA THR A 28 -0.39 3.18 -25.90
C THR A 28 1.02 3.63 -25.54
N ILE A 29 1.85 2.71 -25.03
CA ILE A 29 3.25 3.00 -24.70
C ILE A 29 4.20 2.15 -25.55
N GLN A 30 5.33 2.74 -25.92
CA GLN A 30 6.47 2.06 -26.50
C GLN A 30 7.68 2.29 -25.62
N CYS A 31 8.19 1.22 -25.01
CA CYS A 31 9.28 1.29 -24.04
C CYS A 31 10.60 0.79 -24.64
N GLY A 32 11.68 1.53 -24.43
CA GLY A 32 13.04 1.13 -24.80
C GLY A 32 14.06 1.47 -23.72
N PRO A 33 15.22 0.79 -23.67
CA PRO A 33 16.28 1.13 -22.73
C PRO A 33 16.81 2.54 -23.02
N GLU A 34 16.98 3.35 -21.97
CA GLU A 34 17.55 4.70 -22.10
C GLU A 34 18.53 4.94 -20.94
N THR A 35 19.82 4.89 -21.25
CA THR A 35 20.89 5.21 -20.30
C THR A 35 21.11 6.73 -20.23
N GLY A 36 21.50 7.23 -19.06
CA GLY A 36 21.77 8.66 -18.86
C GLY A 36 20.52 9.54 -18.76
N PRO A 37 20.64 10.88 -18.79
CA PRO A 37 19.50 11.80 -18.75
C PRO A 37 18.75 11.86 -20.09
N SER A 38 17.43 12.09 -20.04
CA SER A 38 16.64 12.25 -21.27
C SER A 38 16.96 13.58 -21.96
N PRO A 39 16.89 13.68 -23.30
CA PRO A 39 17.25 14.91 -24.02
C PRO A 39 16.50 16.16 -23.56
N GLU A 40 15.24 15.99 -23.12
CA GLU A 40 14.42 17.06 -22.57
C GLU A 40 15.00 17.68 -21.30
N TRP A 41 15.94 17.04 -20.60
CA TRP A 41 16.65 17.65 -19.47
C TRP A 41 17.52 18.84 -19.87
N MET A 42 18.03 18.85 -21.11
CA MET A 42 18.98 19.87 -21.58
C MET A 42 18.29 21.15 -22.07
N VAL A 43 16.96 21.18 -22.07
CA VAL A 43 16.15 22.26 -22.63
C VAL A 43 15.16 22.76 -21.59
N ARG A 44 14.94 24.07 -21.56
CA ARG A 44 13.92 24.69 -20.70
C ARG A 44 12.55 24.56 -21.35
N HIS A 45 11.56 24.10 -20.59
CA HIS A 45 10.17 23.94 -21.02
C HIS A 45 9.30 25.04 -20.41
N THR A 46 8.41 25.62 -21.22
CA THR A 46 7.45 26.62 -20.72
C THR A 46 6.39 25.99 -19.83
N LEU A 47 6.04 24.74 -20.09
CA LEU A 47 5.07 23.96 -19.32
C LEU A 47 5.55 22.52 -19.23
N THR A 48 5.35 21.90 -18.06
CA THR A 48 5.78 20.53 -17.76
C THR A 48 4.59 19.71 -17.26
N PRO A 49 4.58 18.39 -17.50
CA PRO A 49 3.54 17.50 -17.01
C PRO A 49 3.59 17.41 -15.47
N GLY A 50 2.45 17.15 -14.85
CA GLY A 50 2.34 16.90 -13.41
C GLY A 50 2.79 15.48 -13.04
N ASP A 51 3.04 15.25 -11.75
CA ASP A 51 3.60 14.00 -11.25
C ASP A 51 2.65 12.80 -11.42
N LEU A 52 3.27 11.63 -11.55
CA LEU A 52 2.58 10.33 -11.57
C LEU A 52 1.92 10.05 -10.22
N ARG A 53 0.96 9.13 -10.24
CA ARG A 53 0.27 8.63 -9.04
C ARG A 53 0.33 7.11 -9.03
N ASP A 54 0.27 6.56 -7.82
CA ASP A 54 0.05 5.13 -7.60
C ASP A 54 1.05 4.23 -8.34
N LEU A 55 2.35 4.51 -8.16
CA LEU A 55 3.42 3.67 -8.68
C LEU A 55 3.46 2.35 -7.90
N ARG A 56 3.13 1.24 -8.56
CA ARG A 56 3.07 -0.09 -7.95
C ARG A 56 4.04 -1.04 -8.63
N VAL A 57 4.55 -2.00 -7.87
CA VAL A 57 5.50 -3.00 -8.35
C VAL A 57 5.06 -4.37 -7.87
N GLU A 58 4.90 -5.30 -8.81
CA GLU A 58 4.54 -6.68 -8.52
C GLU A 58 5.44 -7.64 -9.33
N PRO A 59 5.95 -8.73 -8.73
CA PRO A 59 6.67 -9.74 -9.49
C PRO A 59 5.68 -10.53 -10.34
N VAL A 60 6.01 -10.73 -11.61
CA VAL A 60 5.20 -11.52 -12.55
C VAL A 60 6.06 -12.53 -13.29
N LYS A 61 5.45 -13.67 -13.62
CA LYS A 61 6.08 -14.69 -14.46
C LYS A 61 6.13 -14.21 -15.91
N SER A 62 7.30 -14.27 -16.54
CA SER A 62 7.41 -14.03 -17.98
C SER A 62 6.61 -15.07 -18.78
N SER A 63 5.79 -14.62 -19.74
CA SER A 63 5.04 -15.47 -20.67
C SER A 63 5.85 -15.84 -21.91
N VAL A 64 7.01 -15.22 -22.12
CA VAL A 64 7.87 -15.47 -23.28
C VAL A 64 8.68 -16.73 -23.01
N ALA A 65 8.52 -17.72 -23.88
CA ALA A 65 9.22 -19.01 -23.86
C ALA A 65 10.71 -18.85 -24.23
N SER A 66 11.44 -18.11 -23.42
CA SER A 66 12.90 -18.21 -23.34
C SER A 66 13.22 -19.13 -22.17
N GLU A 67 14.24 -19.98 -22.32
CA GLU A 67 14.59 -21.10 -21.42
C GLU A 67 14.90 -20.72 -19.97
N ASP A 68 14.81 -19.44 -19.62
CA ASP A 68 14.89 -18.94 -18.27
C ASP A 68 13.51 -18.40 -17.84
N TYR A 69 12.87 -19.15 -16.93
CA TYR A 69 11.70 -18.74 -16.13
C TYR A 69 12.04 -17.47 -15.33
N SER A 70 12.11 -16.36 -16.04
CA SER A 70 12.46 -15.05 -15.53
C SER A 70 11.23 -14.47 -14.85
N ILE A 71 11.40 -14.18 -13.57
CA ILE A 71 10.46 -13.35 -12.84
C ILE A 71 10.85 -11.90 -13.13
N LEU A 72 9.89 -11.16 -13.68
CA LEU A 72 10.07 -9.77 -14.10
C LEU A 72 9.22 -8.87 -13.20
N MET A 73 9.64 -7.61 -13.03
CA MET A 73 8.83 -6.59 -12.36
C MET A 73 7.77 -6.08 -13.30
N ASN A 74 6.52 -6.18 -12.88
CA ASN A 74 5.41 -5.42 -13.43
C ASN A 74 5.32 -4.10 -12.68
N ILE A 75 5.77 -3.02 -13.32
CA ILE A 75 5.73 -1.68 -12.78
C ILE A 75 4.54 -0.98 -13.40
N SER A 76 3.54 -0.65 -12.60
CA SER A 76 2.33 0.06 -13.06
C SER A 76 2.23 1.44 -12.44
N TRP A 77 1.66 2.39 -13.19
CA TRP A 77 1.49 3.77 -12.74
C TRP A 77 0.23 4.39 -13.33
N ILE A 78 -0.28 5.40 -12.63
CA ILE A 78 -1.45 6.17 -13.02
C ILE A 78 -1.03 7.59 -13.33
N LEU A 79 -1.53 8.15 -14.44
CA LEU A 79 -1.33 9.55 -14.77
C LEU A 79 -2.29 10.45 -14.00
N ARG A 80 -1.81 11.65 -13.65
CA ARG A 80 -2.64 12.68 -13.05
C ARG A 80 -3.67 13.18 -14.05
N ALA A 81 -4.93 13.25 -13.61
CA ALA A 81 -6.03 13.75 -14.41
C ALA A 81 -6.12 15.29 -14.30
N ASP A 82 -5.15 15.99 -14.90
CA ASP A 82 -5.16 17.45 -15.00
C ASP A 82 -4.82 17.89 -16.44
N ALA A 83 -4.85 19.19 -16.70
CA ALA A 83 -4.58 19.73 -18.04
C ALA A 83 -3.13 19.52 -18.53
N SER A 84 -2.19 19.22 -17.63
CA SER A 84 -0.78 19.06 -17.96
C SER A 84 -0.49 17.78 -18.76
N ILE A 85 -1.39 16.79 -18.71
CA ILE A 85 -1.28 15.53 -19.46
C ILE A 85 -1.16 15.75 -20.99
N ARG A 86 -1.64 16.90 -21.50
CA ARG A 86 -1.51 17.28 -22.92
C ARG A 86 -0.07 17.50 -23.37
N LEU A 87 0.84 17.72 -22.43
CA LEU A 87 2.27 17.96 -22.68
C LEU A 87 3.13 16.72 -22.42
N LEU A 88 2.51 15.66 -21.88
CA LEU A 88 3.20 14.44 -21.51
C LEU A 88 3.62 13.67 -22.77
N LYS A 89 4.94 13.43 -22.91
CA LYS A 89 5.54 12.71 -24.03
C LYS A 89 5.95 11.29 -23.66
N ALA A 90 6.49 11.10 -22.46
CA ALA A 90 6.97 9.81 -22.01
C ALA A 90 6.97 9.71 -20.48
N THR A 91 7.10 8.49 -19.98
CA THR A 91 7.49 8.21 -18.59
C THR A 91 8.80 7.45 -18.61
N LYS A 92 9.79 7.90 -17.84
CA LYS A 92 11.03 7.16 -17.63
C LYS A 92 11.03 6.48 -16.27
N ILE A 93 11.39 5.21 -16.26
CA ILE A 93 11.39 4.35 -15.09
C ILE A 93 12.81 3.85 -14.88
N CYS A 94 13.36 4.07 -13.70
CA CYS A 94 14.70 3.63 -13.30
C CYS A 94 14.60 2.74 -12.07
N VAL A 95 15.25 1.58 -12.13
CA VAL A 95 15.27 0.58 -11.07
C VAL A 95 16.69 0.43 -10.58
N THR A 96 16.88 0.56 -9.27
CA THR A 96 18.15 0.30 -8.58
C THR A 96 17.97 -0.86 -7.61
N GLY A 97 18.66 -1.97 -7.83
CA GLY A 97 18.67 -3.11 -6.90
C GLY A 97 19.92 -3.08 -6.01
N LYS A 98 19.71 -3.23 -4.71
CA LYS A 98 20.77 -3.33 -3.70
C LYS A 98 20.88 -4.79 -3.25
N SER A 99 21.59 -5.60 -4.03
CA SER A 99 22.01 -6.97 -3.67
C SER A 99 23.53 -6.97 -3.39
N ASP A 100 24.23 -8.08 -3.65
CA ASP A 100 25.71 -8.17 -3.60
C ASP A 100 26.37 -7.23 -4.62
N PHE A 101 25.67 -6.87 -5.69
CA PHE A 101 26.08 -5.89 -6.69
C PHE A 101 24.97 -4.85 -6.87
N GLN A 102 25.35 -3.59 -7.07
CA GLN A 102 24.39 -2.55 -7.41
C GLN A 102 23.94 -2.73 -8.86
N SER A 103 22.69 -3.17 -9.05
CA SER A 103 22.06 -3.22 -10.37
C SER A 103 21.35 -1.90 -10.62
N TYR A 104 21.54 -1.31 -11.81
CA TYR A 104 20.88 -0.08 -12.22
C TYR A 104 20.45 -0.19 -13.68
N GLY A 105 19.20 0.14 -13.97
CA GLY A 105 18.69 0.18 -15.33
C GLY A 105 17.53 1.15 -15.46
N CYS A 106 17.42 1.79 -16.63
CA CYS A 106 16.31 2.69 -16.94
C CYS A 106 15.69 2.35 -18.28
N VAL A 107 14.38 2.54 -18.36
CA VAL A 107 13.60 2.45 -19.58
C VAL A 107 12.81 3.73 -19.78
N ARG A 108 12.68 4.15 -21.03
CA ARG A 108 11.82 5.25 -21.45
C ARG A 108 10.61 4.70 -22.17
N CYS A 109 9.44 4.94 -21.63
CA CYS A 109 8.14 4.58 -22.22
C CYS A 109 7.52 5.81 -22.87
N ASN A 110 7.62 5.90 -24.20
CA ASN A 110 7.01 6.95 -25.01
C ASN A 110 5.52 6.68 -25.20
N TYR A 111 4.68 7.70 -25.04
CA TYR A 111 3.27 7.62 -25.41
C TYR A 111 3.13 7.76 -26.92
N THR A 112 2.33 6.89 -27.53
CA THR A 112 2.19 6.87 -29.00
C THR A 112 1.46 8.08 -29.55
N GLU A 113 0.54 8.64 -28.76
CA GLU A 113 -0.36 9.73 -29.16
C GLU A 113 -0.47 10.76 -28.03
N VAL A 114 -0.80 12.00 -28.40
CA VAL A 114 -1.03 13.08 -27.44
C VAL A 114 -2.40 12.89 -26.77
N PHE A 115 -2.43 13.02 -25.44
CA PHE A 115 -3.68 12.92 -24.67
C PHE A 115 -4.61 14.11 -24.93
N GLN A 116 -5.77 13.84 -25.51
CA GLN A 116 -6.80 14.87 -25.76
C GLN A 116 -7.63 15.18 -24.51
N THR A 117 -7.84 14.16 -23.67
CA THR A 117 -8.69 14.18 -22.48
C THR A 117 -7.92 13.76 -21.22
N GLN A 118 -8.33 14.30 -20.07
CA GLN A 118 -7.71 14.02 -18.76
C GLN A 118 -7.97 12.60 -18.25
N SER A 119 -9.04 11.99 -18.75
CA SER A 119 -9.47 10.63 -18.45
C SER A 119 -9.64 9.84 -19.75
N ARG A 120 -9.72 8.51 -19.64
CA ARG A 120 -9.98 7.66 -20.80
C ARG A 120 -11.38 7.93 -21.37
N PRO A 121 -11.58 7.84 -22.69
CA PRO A 121 -12.90 7.94 -23.31
C PRO A 121 -13.88 6.88 -22.78
N SER A 122 -13.36 5.70 -22.46
CA SER A 122 -14.07 4.57 -21.83
C SER A 122 -14.43 4.81 -20.35
N GLY A 123 -13.96 5.91 -19.75
CA GLY A 123 -14.09 6.20 -18.32
C GLY A 123 -12.88 5.71 -17.52
N GLY A 124 -12.63 6.37 -16.38
CA GLY A 124 -11.51 6.03 -15.49
C GLY A 124 -10.20 6.76 -15.80
N LYS A 125 -9.19 6.49 -14.97
CA LYS A 125 -7.87 7.15 -15.05
C LYS A 125 -6.98 6.46 -16.09
N TRP A 126 -6.05 7.21 -16.67
CA TRP A 126 -5.01 6.66 -17.53
C TRP A 126 -4.03 5.83 -16.70
N MET A 127 -3.91 4.54 -17.02
CA MET A 127 -3.06 3.58 -16.32
C MET A 127 -2.20 2.85 -17.33
N PHE A 128 -0.92 2.71 -17.02
CA PHE A 128 0.07 2.06 -17.85
C PHE A 128 0.92 1.11 -17.01
N PHE A 129 1.54 0.14 -17.66
CA PHE A 129 2.43 -0.79 -17.00
C PHE A 129 3.58 -1.19 -17.90
N TYR A 130 4.72 -1.53 -17.31
CA TYR A 130 5.90 -2.03 -17.99
C TYR A 130 6.40 -3.28 -17.30
N ILE A 131 6.67 -4.32 -18.08
CA ILE A 131 7.25 -5.59 -17.62
C ILE A 131 8.58 -5.78 -18.34
N GLY A 132 9.68 -5.86 -17.59
CA GLY A 132 10.99 -6.07 -18.22
C GLY A 132 12.20 -6.10 -17.29
N PHE A 133 12.10 -5.54 -16.07
CA PHE A 133 13.22 -5.59 -15.13
C PHE A 133 13.28 -6.96 -14.42
N PRO A 134 14.43 -7.65 -14.40
CA PRO A 134 14.58 -8.92 -13.69
C PRO A 134 14.50 -8.74 -12.17
N VAL A 135 13.90 -9.70 -11.48
CA VAL A 135 13.75 -9.73 -10.01
C VAL A 135 14.69 -10.77 -9.40
N GLU A 136 15.61 -10.34 -8.54
CA GLU A 136 16.45 -11.20 -7.71
C GLU A 136 15.73 -11.62 -6.42
N LEU A 137 16.29 -12.59 -5.70
CA LEU A 137 15.72 -13.07 -4.45
C LEU A 137 16.15 -12.17 -3.29
N ASN A 138 15.25 -11.95 -2.32
CA ASN A 138 15.55 -11.26 -1.06
C ASN A 138 16.30 -9.92 -1.23
N THR A 139 16.05 -9.22 -2.33
CA THR A 139 16.75 -8.00 -2.75
C THR A 139 15.84 -6.78 -2.56
N LEU A 140 16.41 -5.69 -2.03
CA LEU A 140 15.72 -4.41 -1.92
C LEU A 140 15.94 -3.60 -3.19
N TYR A 141 14.85 -3.14 -3.79
CA TYR A 141 14.83 -2.29 -4.98
C TYR A 141 14.27 -0.91 -4.67
N PHE A 142 14.91 0.11 -5.25
CA PHE A 142 14.41 1.46 -5.35
C PHE A 142 13.96 1.72 -6.79
N ILE A 143 12.67 1.98 -6.97
CA ILE A 143 12.07 2.24 -8.28
C ILE A 143 11.67 3.70 -8.31
N GLY A 144 12.25 4.47 -9.23
CA GLY A 144 11.88 5.85 -9.50
C GLY A 144 11.26 5.97 -10.89
N ALA A 145 10.14 6.67 -10.99
CA ALA A 145 9.52 7.02 -12.26
C ALA A 145 9.36 8.54 -12.35
N HIS A 146 9.54 9.12 -13.55
CA HIS A 146 9.27 10.53 -13.80
C HIS A 146 8.69 10.77 -15.18
N ASN A 147 7.78 11.75 -15.26
CA ASN A 147 7.17 12.18 -16.50
C ASN A 147 8.12 13.06 -17.32
N ILE A 148 7.99 13.01 -18.64
CA ILE A 148 8.81 13.74 -19.61
C ILE A 148 7.86 14.61 -20.47
N PRO A 149 8.16 15.90 -20.72
CA PRO A 149 9.37 16.64 -20.32
C PRO A 149 9.56 16.77 -18.81
N ASN A 150 10.81 16.91 -18.39
CA ASN A 150 11.14 17.07 -16.98
C ASN A 150 10.91 18.51 -16.53
N ALA A 151 10.76 18.70 -15.22
CA ALA A 151 10.72 20.01 -14.60
C ALA A 151 11.98 20.82 -14.92
N ASN A 152 11.86 22.14 -15.03
CA ASN A 152 13.05 22.98 -15.20
C ASN A 152 13.91 22.95 -13.93
N MET A 153 15.15 23.41 -14.06
CA MET A 153 16.02 23.60 -12.89
C MET A 153 15.30 24.46 -11.83
N ASN A 154 15.31 23.98 -10.58
CA ASN A 154 14.63 24.57 -9.41
C ASN A 154 13.10 24.38 -9.35
N GLU A 155 12.48 23.68 -10.30
CA GLU A 155 11.08 23.28 -10.23
C GLU A 155 10.91 21.88 -9.62
N ASP A 156 9.68 21.54 -9.22
CA ASP A 156 9.38 20.20 -8.68
C ASP A 156 9.35 19.18 -9.81
N SER A 157 10.22 18.17 -9.72
CA SER A 157 10.27 17.09 -10.72
C SER A 157 9.00 16.25 -10.66
N PRO A 158 8.31 16.00 -11.81
CA PRO A 158 7.09 15.22 -11.86
C PRO A 158 7.37 13.72 -11.71
N SER A 159 7.87 13.36 -10.53
CA SER A 159 8.45 12.07 -10.21
C SER A 159 7.81 11.43 -9.00
N MET A 160 7.87 10.11 -8.94
CA MET A 160 7.42 9.30 -7.82
C MET A 160 8.40 8.14 -7.64
N SER A 161 8.65 7.74 -6.40
CA SER A 161 9.48 6.58 -6.11
C SER A 161 8.85 5.67 -5.06
N VAL A 162 9.19 4.39 -5.15
CA VAL A 162 8.75 3.36 -4.21
C VAL A 162 9.87 2.37 -3.94
N ASN A 163 9.86 1.80 -2.74
CA ASN A 163 10.73 0.69 -2.37
C ASN A 163 9.98 -0.62 -2.55
N PHE A 164 10.64 -1.61 -3.13
CA PHE A 164 10.11 -2.95 -3.32
C PHE A 164 11.13 -3.98 -2.84
N THR A 165 10.74 -4.85 -1.91
CA THR A 165 11.58 -5.97 -1.46
C THR A 165 11.05 -7.24 -2.08
N SER A 166 11.86 -7.89 -2.92
CA SER A 166 11.50 -9.15 -3.55
C SER A 166 11.43 -10.28 -2.52
N PRO A 167 10.41 -11.14 -2.54
CA PRO A 167 10.33 -12.24 -1.60
C PRO A 167 11.26 -13.40 -1.95
N GLY A 168 11.37 -14.38 -1.04
CA GLY A 168 12.17 -15.59 -1.23
C GLY A 168 11.43 -16.70 -2.00
N CYS A 169 12.07 -17.86 -2.13
CA CYS A 169 11.57 -19.00 -2.93
C CYS A 169 10.27 -19.66 -2.45
N LEU A 170 9.78 -19.32 -1.26
CA LEU A 170 8.49 -19.83 -0.75
C LEU A 170 7.30 -18.99 -1.21
N ASP A 171 7.54 -17.81 -1.80
CA ASP A 171 6.48 -17.00 -2.38
C ASP A 171 5.85 -17.67 -3.61
N HIS A 172 4.54 -17.45 -3.78
CA HIS A 172 3.71 -18.08 -4.80
C HIS A 172 4.13 -17.77 -6.25
N VAL A 173 4.80 -16.64 -6.50
CA VAL A 173 5.38 -16.28 -7.80
C VAL A 173 6.86 -16.66 -7.85
N MET A 174 7.63 -16.29 -6.82
CA MET A 174 9.10 -16.49 -6.84
C MET A 174 9.52 -17.96 -6.84
N LYS A 175 8.68 -18.89 -6.37
CA LYS A 175 8.94 -20.34 -6.47
C LYS A 175 9.22 -20.84 -7.89
N TYR A 176 8.81 -20.10 -8.93
CA TYR A 176 9.08 -20.46 -10.32
C TYR A 176 10.40 -19.91 -10.86
N LYS A 177 11.17 -19.10 -10.10
CA LYS A 177 12.50 -18.64 -10.52
C LYS A 177 13.45 -19.84 -10.57
N LYS A 178 14.29 -19.93 -11.62
CA LYS A 178 15.23 -21.04 -11.86
C LYS A 178 16.01 -21.49 -10.62
N LYS A 179 16.68 -20.54 -9.94
CA LYS A 179 17.44 -20.78 -8.69
C LYS A 179 16.58 -21.40 -7.58
N CYS A 180 15.29 -21.06 -7.52
CA CYS A 180 14.34 -21.64 -6.56
C CYS A 180 13.90 -23.05 -6.96
N ILE A 181 13.66 -23.30 -8.26
CA ILE A 181 13.28 -24.63 -8.75
C ILE A 181 14.42 -25.62 -8.48
N GLU A 182 15.65 -25.21 -8.79
CA GLU A 182 16.87 -25.97 -8.53
C GLU A 182 17.08 -26.24 -7.03
N ALA A 183 16.65 -25.33 -6.15
CA ALA A 183 16.66 -25.52 -4.70
C ALA A 183 15.45 -26.32 -4.16
N GLY A 184 14.57 -26.81 -5.03
CA GLY A 184 13.40 -27.64 -4.68
C GLY A 184 12.16 -26.89 -4.21
N SER A 185 11.97 -25.64 -4.62
CA SER A 185 10.78 -24.85 -4.25
C SER A 185 9.46 -25.46 -4.70
N LEU A 186 9.46 -26.15 -5.85
CA LEU A 186 8.30 -26.88 -6.40
C LEU A 186 8.16 -28.30 -5.85
N TRP A 187 9.14 -28.79 -5.09
CA TRP A 187 9.09 -30.12 -4.51
C TRP A 187 8.20 -30.14 -3.28
N ASP A 188 7.09 -30.86 -3.36
CA ASP A 188 6.21 -31.17 -2.25
C ASP A 188 6.33 -32.67 -1.87
N PRO A 189 7.03 -33.00 -0.77
CA PRO A 189 7.31 -34.40 -0.42
C PRO A 189 6.10 -35.20 0.09
N ASN A 190 4.97 -34.57 0.42
CA ASN A 190 3.84 -35.23 1.09
C ASN A 190 4.29 -36.05 2.32
N ILE A 191 4.90 -35.37 3.30
CA ILE A 191 5.50 -36.00 4.48
C ILE A 191 4.40 -36.59 5.34
N THR A 192 4.45 -37.90 5.58
CA THR A 192 3.68 -38.56 6.63
C THR A 192 4.63 -39.15 7.65
N ALA A 193 4.41 -38.84 8.93
CA ALA A 193 5.25 -39.32 10.01
C ALA A 193 4.39 -39.89 11.11
N CYS A 194 4.66 -41.14 11.51
CA CYS A 194 3.90 -41.76 12.58
C CYS A 194 4.77 -42.52 13.60
N LYS A 195 4.40 -42.43 14.87
CA LYS A 195 5.04 -43.13 15.99
C LYS A 195 4.64 -44.61 15.92
N LYS A 196 5.62 -45.47 15.58
CA LYS A 196 5.42 -46.92 15.48
C LYS A 196 5.51 -47.59 16.84
N ASN A 197 6.60 -47.27 17.56
CA ASN A 197 6.89 -47.73 18.92
C ASN A 197 7.39 -46.55 19.78
N GLU A 198 7.63 -46.75 21.07
CA GLU A 198 8.13 -45.70 21.98
C GLU A 198 9.42 -45.02 21.49
N ASN A 199 10.33 -45.80 20.89
CA ASN A 199 11.65 -45.33 20.48
C ASN A 199 11.82 -45.18 18.95
N MET A 200 10.75 -45.35 18.16
CA MET A 200 10.84 -45.37 16.69
C MET A 200 9.70 -44.62 16.02
N VAL A 201 10.06 -43.72 15.11
CA VAL A 201 9.13 -43.01 14.23
C VAL A 201 9.36 -43.44 12.78
N GLU A 202 8.29 -43.79 12.08
CA GLU A 202 8.31 -44.06 10.65
C GLU A 202 8.00 -42.77 9.90
N VAL A 203 8.90 -42.32 9.03
CA VAL A 203 8.74 -41.11 8.21
C VAL A 203 8.73 -41.51 6.74
N ASN A 204 7.62 -41.22 6.06
CA ASN A 204 7.40 -41.48 4.66
C ASN A 204 7.36 -40.17 3.88
N PHE A 205 8.11 -40.10 2.78
CA PHE A 205 8.13 -38.94 1.90
C PHE A 205 8.44 -39.33 0.45
N THR A 206 8.11 -38.43 -0.47
CA THR A 206 8.34 -38.58 -1.91
C THR A 206 9.65 -37.88 -2.26
N ILE A 207 10.58 -38.60 -2.89
CA ILE A 207 11.85 -38.01 -3.35
C ILE A 207 11.69 -37.36 -4.73
N ILE A 208 12.65 -36.52 -5.12
CA ILE A 208 12.70 -35.89 -6.45
C ILE A 208 14.06 -36.15 -7.10
N PRO A 209 14.15 -36.28 -8.45
CA PRO A 209 15.42 -36.53 -9.15
C PRO A 209 16.50 -35.43 -9.02
N LEU A 210 16.21 -34.31 -8.36
CA LEU A 210 17.16 -33.22 -8.11
C LEU A 210 18.27 -33.60 -7.10
N GLY A 211 18.07 -34.67 -6.32
CA GLY A 211 19.08 -35.20 -5.41
C GLY A 211 18.71 -36.54 -4.81
N ASN A 212 19.72 -37.25 -4.33
CA ASN A 212 19.64 -38.62 -3.83
C ASN A 212 19.84 -38.73 -2.31
N ARG A 213 20.15 -37.62 -1.62
CA ARG A 213 20.44 -37.59 -0.19
C ARG A 213 19.49 -36.67 0.55
N TYR A 214 18.91 -37.18 1.62
CA TYR A 214 17.92 -36.48 2.45
C TYR A 214 18.21 -36.74 3.92
N MET A 215 18.19 -35.68 4.74
CA MET A 215 18.28 -35.80 6.19
C MET A 215 16.91 -35.57 6.82
N VAL A 216 16.53 -36.48 7.70
CA VAL A 216 15.32 -36.42 8.50
C VAL A 216 15.72 -36.09 9.93
N LEU A 217 15.24 -34.97 10.45
CA LEU A 217 15.39 -34.56 11.84
C LEU A 217 14.03 -34.57 12.53
N ILE A 218 13.95 -35.12 13.74
CA ILE A 218 12.77 -35.07 14.58
C ILE A 218 13.06 -34.14 15.75
N LEU A 219 12.22 -33.11 15.91
CA LEU A 219 12.43 -31.99 16.80
C LEU A 219 11.27 -31.88 17.80
N LYS A 220 11.59 -31.85 19.09
CA LYS A 220 10.65 -31.53 20.18
C LYS A 220 11.42 -30.79 21.27
N ASN A 221 11.39 -29.45 21.22
CA ASN A 221 12.28 -28.52 21.96
C ASN A 221 13.79 -28.70 21.66
N THR A 222 14.28 -29.93 21.55
CA THR A 222 15.61 -30.33 21.10
C THR A 222 15.52 -31.34 19.96
N VAL A 223 16.65 -31.67 19.32
CA VAL A 223 16.71 -32.78 18.36
C VAL A 223 16.60 -34.09 19.15
N ILE A 224 15.56 -34.88 18.87
CA ILE A 224 15.30 -36.15 19.55
C ILE A 224 15.60 -37.36 18.65
N GLY A 225 15.72 -37.17 17.34
CA GLY A 225 16.08 -38.23 16.38
C GLY A 225 16.63 -37.68 15.08
N THR A 226 17.56 -38.42 14.47
CA THR A 226 18.23 -38.10 13.21
C THR A 226 18.35 -39.36 12.38
N SER A 227 18.05 -39.26 11.09
CA SER A 227 18.39 -40.28 10.10
C SER A 227 18.76 -39.65 8.78
N VAL A 228 19.61 -40.34 8.01
CA VAL A 228 20.00 -39.94 6.65
C VAL A 228 19.54 -41.04 5.72
N SER A 229 18.81 -40.65 4.67
CA SER A 229 18.37 -41.53 3.61
C SER A 229 19.14 -41.22 2.34
N GLU A 230 19.72 -42.26 1.75
CA GLU A 230 20.41 -42.25 0.47
C GLU A 230 19.80 -43.34 -0.42
N GLU A 231 18.64 -43.05 -1.03
CA GLU A 231 17.89 -44.03 -1.82
C GLU A 231 17.49 -43.48 -3.20
N LYS A 232 17.34 -44.40 -4.16
CA LYS A 232 16.91 -44.13 -5.54
C LYS A 232 15.42 -44.41 -5.78
N LEU A 233 14.65 -44.80 -4.74
CA LEU A 233 13.24 -45.17 -4.89
C LEU A 233 12.33 -43.96 -4.78
N THR A 234 11.34 -43.83 -5.67
CA THR A 234 10.41 -42.68 -5.77
C THR A 234 9.65 -42.34 -4.48
N ARG A 235 9.45 -43.32 -3.59
CA ARG A 235 8.84 -43.12 -2.26
C ARG A 235 9.68 -43.88 -1.24
N THR A 236 10.23 -43.17 -0.27
CA THR A 236 11.12 -43.73 0.75
C THR A 236 10.46 -43.70 2.12
N SER A 237 10.62 -44.79 2.84
CA SER A 237 10.23 -44.96 4.24
C SER A 237 11.48 -45.05 5.10
N VAL A 238 11.64 -44.11 6.04
CA VAL A 238 12.79 -44.06 6.94
C VAL A 238 12.34 -44.31 8.36
N MET A 239 12.95 -45.30 8.98
CA MET A 239 12.80 -45.58 10.41
C MET A 239 13.79 -44.71 11.18
N VAL A 240 13.30 -43.76 11.97
CA VAL A 240 14.12 -42.83 12.76
C VAL A 240 14.07 -43.20 14.23
N PRO A 241 15.22 -43.56 14.86
CA PRO A 241 15.27 -43.77 16.29
C PRO A 241 15.11 -42.44 17.04
N VAL A 242 14.30 -42.44 18.09
CA VAL A 242 14.02 -41.25 18.91
C VAL A 242 14.33 -41.49 20.38
N THR A 243 14.81 -40.43 21.04
CA THR A 243 15.13 -40.41 22.48
C THR A 243 14.02 -39.64 23.22
N GLY A 244 12.94 -40.34 23.58
CA GLY A 244 11.83 -39.79 24.37
C GLY A 244 10.51 -39.60 23.61
N GLU A 245 9.57 -38.87 24.21
CA GLU A 245 8.20 -38.71 23.71
C GLU A 245 8.14 -38.01 22.34
N SER A 246 7.80 -38.75 21.28
CA SER A 246 7.80 -38.23 19.91
C SER A 246 6.44 -37.72 19.41
N GLU A 247 5.35 -37.88 20.17
CA GLU A 247 4.04 -37.38 19.78
C GLU A 247 4.02 -35.84 19.73
N GLY A 248 3.47 -35.28 18.64
CA GLY A 248 3.46 -33.84 18.39
C GLY A 248 4.82 -33.25 18.01
N ALA A 249 5.86 -34.08 17.83
CA ALA A 249 7.16 -33.61 17.37
C ALA A 249 7.11 -33.16 15.90
N VAL A 250 7.97 -32.20 15.55
CA VAL A 250 8.10 -31.71 14.17
C VAL A 250 9.14 -32.55 13.44
N VAL A 251 8.76 -33.11 12.29
CA VAL A 251 9.70 -33.71 11.36
C VAL A 251 10.20 -32.62 10.42
N GLN A 252 11.51 -32.41 10.37
CA GLN A 252 12.17 -31.52 9.42
C GLN A 252 12.95 -32.35 8.42
N LEU A 253 12.51 -32.30 7.16
CA LEU A 253 13.13 -32.95 6.02
C LEU A 253 14.02 -31.94 5.28
N THR A 254 15.31 -32.25 5.17
CA THR A 254 16.31 -31.40 4.48
C THR A 254 16.91 -32.17 3.31
N PRO A 255 16.66 -31.77 2.05
CA PRO A 255 17.31 -32.37 0.90
C PRO A 255 18.73 -31.81 0.72
N TYR A 256 19.58 -32.57 0.03
CA TYR A 256 20.91 -32.13 -0.40
C TYR A 256 21.00 -32.14 -1.92
N PHE A 257 20.40 -31.14 -2.56
CA PHE A 257 20.50 -30.99 -4.02
C PHE A 257 21.85 -30.40 -4.41
N HIS A 258 22.33 -30.72 -5.60
CA HIS A 258 23.64 -30.28 -6.09
C HIS A 258 23.82 -28.75 -6.12
N THR A 259 22.73 -28.00 -6.26
CA THR A 259 22.74 -26.53 -6.41
C THR A 259 22.75 -25.76 -5.10
N CYS A 260 22.12 -26.29 -4.04
CA CYS A 260 22.00 -25.62 -2.74
C CYS A 260 22.79 -26.31 -1.61
N GLY A 261 23.23 -27.56 -1.80
CA GLY A 261 24.01 -28.29 -0.81
C GLY A 261 23.30 -28.37 0.54
N ASN A 262 23.84 -27.70 1.55
CA ASN A 262 23.30 -27.68 2.92
C ASN A 262 22.20 -26.63 3.15
N ASP A 263 22.02 -25.71 2.21
CA ASP A 263 21.11 -24.56 2.32
C ASP A 263 19.82 -24.74 1.50
N CYS A 264 19.46 -26.00 1.21
CA CYS A 264 18.23 -26.31 0.49
C CYS A 264 16.98 -26.05 1.34
N ILE A 265 15.85 -25.87 0.66
CA ILE A 265 14.57 -25.58 1.29
C ILE A 265 14.13 -26.76 2.17
N ARG A 266 13.92 -26.49 3.46
CA ARG A 266 13.52 -27.49 4.46
C ARG A 266 12.00 -27.63 4.48
N ARG A 267 11.51 -28.87 4.53
CA ARG A 267 10.08 -29.19 4.60
C ARG A 267 9.73 -29.71 5.98
N LYS A 268 8.54 -29.37 6.47
CA LYS A 268 8.09 -29.72 7.81
C LYS A 268 6.86 -30.62 7.75
N GLY A 269 6.82 -31.61 8.64
CA GLY A 269 5.67 -32.45 8.92
C GLY A 269 5.50 -32.61 10.43
N MET A 270 4.43 -33.29 10.85
CA MET A 270 4.14 -33.54 12.27
C MET A 270 4.05 -35.04 12.52
N VAL A 271 4.61 -35.49 13.65
CA VAL A 271 4.49 -36.88 14.08
C VAL A 271 3.12 -37.09 14.72
N VAL A 272 2.37 -38.05 14.18
CA VAL A 272 1.09 -38.52 14.72
C VAL A 272 1.19 -39.97 15.20
N LEU A 273 0.17 -40.49 15.87
CA LEU A 273 0.08 -41.91 16.18
C LEU A 273 -0.25 -42.69 14.90
N CYS A 274 0.43 -43.81 14.65
CA CYS A 274 0.10 -44.64 13.49
C CYS A 274 -1.34 -45.19 13.63
N PRO A 275 -2.16 -45.17 12.56
CA PRO A 275 -3.48 -45.78 12.60
C PRO A 275 -3.33 -47.27 12.91
N GLN A 276 -4.10 -47.77 13.90
CA GLN A 276 -4.05 -49.18 14.25
C GLN A 276 -4.63 -50.02 13.10
N THR A 277 -3.79 -50.82 12.46
CA THR A 277 -4.21 -51.78 11.44
C THR A 277 -4.96 -52.92 12.11
N GLY A 278 -6.29 -52.81 12.23
CA GLY A 278 -7.06 -53.89 12.85
C GLY A 278 -8.54 -53.67 13.09
N VAL A 279 -9.32 -53.13 12.15
CA VAL A 279 -10.74 -53.52 11.95
C VAL A 279 -11.11 -53.27 10.48
N PRO A 280 -11.64 -54.26 9.73
CA PRO A 280 -12.25 -54.00 8.43
C PRO A 280 -13.52 -53.18 8.65
N PHE A 281 -13.55 -51.94 8.15
CA PHE A 281 -14.80 -51.19 8.04
C PHE A 281 -15.70 -51.90 7.03
N SER A 282 -16.80 -52.47 7.52
CA SER A 282 -17.89 -52.96 6.68
C SER A 282 -18.50 -51.76 5.93
N PRO A 283 -18.73 -51.86 4.60
CA PRO A 283 -19.46 -50.83 3.87
C PRO A 283 -20.94 -50.99 4.23
N ASP A 284 -21.45 -50.07 5.05
CA ASP A 284 -22.86 -50.05 5.42
C ASP A 284 -23.70 -49.62 4.21
N ASN A 285 -24.46 -50.58 3.69
CA ASN A 285 -25.33 -50.46 2.53
C ASN A 285 -26.60 -49.70 2.93
N SER A 286 -26.61 -48.38 2.80
CA SER A 286 -27.87 -47.61 2.84
C SER A 286 -28.52 -47.60 1.45
N LYS A 287 -29.41 -48.56 1.22
CA LYS A 287 -30.34 -48.56 0.08
C LYS A 287 -31.39 -47.45 0.27
N SER A 288 -31.45 -46.56 -0.71
CA SER A 288 -32.66 -46.04 -1.37
C SER A 288 -33.87 -45.67 -0.49
N ILE A 289 -33.99 -44.38 -0.16
CA ILE A 289 -35.30 -43.71 -0.01
C ILE A 289 -35.23 -42.42 -0.85
N LEU A 290 -35.52 -42.56 -2.15
CA LEU A 290 -35.60 -41.46 -3.10
C LEU A 290 -37.02 -41.42 -3.69
N SER A 291 -38.00 -40.95 -2.92
CA SER A 291 -39.33 -40.57 -3.43
C SER A 291 -40.08 -39.68 -2.45
N GLY A 292 -39.56 -38.49 -2.17
CA GLY A 292 -40.24 -37.55 -1.26
C GLY A 292 -39.72 -36.11 -1.18
N TRP A 293 -38.63 -35.76 -1.89
CA TRP A 293 -37.96 -34.47 -1.71
C TRP A 293 -38.27 -33.42 -2.79
N LEU A 294 -39.05 -33.78 -3.81
CA LEU A 294 -39.43 -32.86 -4.88
C LEU A 294 -40.31 -31.67 -4.44
N PRO A 295 -41.29 -31.81 -3.52
CA PRO A 295 -42.07 -30.64 -3.09
C PRO A 295 -41.32 -29.72 -2.11
N LEU A 296 -40.35 -30.24 -1.35
CA LEU A 296 -39.55 -29.46 -0.40
C LEU A 296 -38.52 -28.56 -1.10
N LEU A 297 -37.88 -29.06 -2.16
CA LEU A 297 -36.97 -28.25 -2.99
C LEU A 297 -37.70 -27.11 -3.72
N ALA A 298 -38.92 -27.34 -4.20
CA ALA A 298 -39.72 -26.31 -4.86
C ALA A 298 -40.11 -25.17 -3.90
N LEU A 299 -40.49 -25.50 -2.66
CA LEU A 299 -40.79 -24.51 -1.60
C LEU A 299 -39.57 -23.68 -1.22
N LEU A 300 -38.40 -24.32 -1.08
CA LEU A 300 -37.14 -23.63 -0.80
C LEU A 300 -36.80 -22.64 -1.92
N VAL A 301 -36.86 -23.05 -3.19
CA VAL A 301 -36.58 -22.17 -4.33
C VAL A 301 -37.54 -20.98 -4.37
N ALA A 302 -38.84 -21.19 -4.11
CA ALA A 302 -39.81 -20.11 -4.07
C ALA A 302 -39.50 -19.08 -2.95
N THR A 303 -39.12 -19.54 -1.76
CA THR A 303 -38.68 -18.64 -0.67
C THR A 303 -37.40 -17.89 -1.02
N TRP A 304 -36.43 -18.54 -1.68
CA TRP A 304 -35.19 -17.88 -2.10
C TRP A 304 -35.44 -16.78 -3.14
N VAL A 305 -36.34 -16.99 -4.10
CA VAL A 305 -36.70 -15.98 -5.11
C VAL A 305 -37.41 -14.77 -4.48
N LEU A 306 -38.29 -15.01 -3.50
CA LEU A 306 -38.95 -13.92 -2.76
C LEU A 306 -37.95 -13.11 -1.92
N VAL A 307 -37.02 -13.77 -1.23
CA VAL A 307 -35.96 -13.09 -0.46
C VAL A 307 -35.03 -12.30 -1.38
N LEU A 308 -34.65 -12.84 -2.54
CA LEU A 308 -33.86 -12.11 -3.54
C LEU A 308 -34.62 -10.90 -4.10
N GLY A 309 -35.91 -11.01 -4.39
CA GLY A 309 -36.74 -9.90 -4.84
C GLY A 309 -36.85 -8.78 -3.80
N ILE A 310 -37.03 -9.13 -2.52
CA ILE A 310 -37.07 -8.16 -1.42
C ILE A 310 -35.67 -7.54 -1.20
N CYS A 311 -34.61 -8.32 -1.29
CA CYS A 311 -33.24 -7.83 -1.12
C CYS A 311 -32.84 -6.86 -2.26
N LEU A 312 -33.24 -7.15 -3.50
CA LEU A 312 -32.96 -6.29 -4.66
C LEU A 312 -33.78 -4.99 -4.65
N THR A 313 -35.02 -5.03 -4.17
CA THR A 313 -35.85 -3.81 -3.99
C THR A 313 -35.32 -2.94 -2.86
N TRP A 314 -34.90 -3.55 -1.74
CA TRP A 314 -34.26 -2.83 -0.62
C TRP A 314 -32.89 -2.26 -1.02
N ARG A 315 -32.12 -2.95 -1.86
CA ARG A 315 -30.86 -2.42 -2.44
C ARG A 315 -31.11 -1.23 -3.37
N ARG A 316 -32.19 -1.23 -4.14
CA ARG A 316 -32.57 -0.09 -5.01
C ARG A 316 -32.99 1.14 -4.21
N GLU A 317 -33.66 0.98 -3.07
CA GLU A 317 -33.94 2.09 -2.16
C GLU A 317 -32.67 2.60 -1.46
N LYS A 318 -31.75 1.72 -1.05
CA LYS A 318 -30.45 2.11 -0.50
C LYS A 318 -29.55 2.84 -1.51
N ILE A 319 -29.66 2.53 -2.80
CA ILE A 319 -28.92 3.21 -3.88
C ILE A 319 -29.57 4.56 -4.27
N LYS A 320 -30.89 4.73 -4.07
CA LYS A 320 -31.55 6.04 -4.18
C LYS A 320 -31.33 6.92 -2.94
N MET A 321 -31.11 6.34 -1.76
CA MET A 321 -30.80 7.02 -0.51
C MET A 321 -29.29 7.02 -0.17
N SER A 322 -28.41 7.01 -1.18
CA SER A 322 -26.97 7.27 -0.99
C SER A 322 -26.45 8.37 -1.92
N LEU A 323 -27.33 9.06 -2.65
CA LEU A 323 -27.00 10.22 -3.47
C LEU A 323 -27.49 11.51 -2.79
N SER A 324 -27.13 11.67 -1.51
CA SER A 324 -27.24 12.93 -0.77
C SER A 324 -26.25 12.87 0.40
N SER A 325 -24.95 12.73 0.08
CA SER A 325 -23.90 13.14 1.01
C SER A 325 -23.58 14.59 0.66
N THR A 326 -24.18 15.51 1.40
CA THR A 326 -23.76 16.91 1.46
C THR A 326 -22.24 16.93 1.64
N MET A 327 -21.51 17.53 0.69
CA MET A 327 -20.07 17.71 0.77
C MET A 327 -19.76 18.63 1.95
N LEU A 328 -19.30 18.07 3.07
CA LEU A 328 -18.62 18.83 4.11
C LEU A 328 -17.15 18.99 3.69
N LEU A 329 -16.70 20.24 3.59
CA LEU A 329 -15.33 20.60 3.25
C LEU A 329 -14.36 20.03 4.31
N PRO A 330 -13.24 19.39 3.93
CA PRO A 330 -12.26 18.91 4.91
C PRO A 330 -11.57 20.07 5.62
N ILE A 331 -11.50 20.01 6.94
CA ILE A 331 -10.91 21.04 7.81
C ILE A 331 -9.39 20.97 7.72
N THR A 332 -8.75 22.12 7.57
CA THR A 332 -7.29 22.24 7.41
C THR A 332 -6.61 22.48 8.75
N VAL A 333 -5.65 21.63 9.07
CA VAL A 333 -4.99 21.58 10.38
C VAL A 333 -3.47 21.71 10.21
N LEU A 334 -2.87 22.71 10.87
CA LEU A 334 -1.42 22.87 10.97
C LEU A 334 -0.91 22.15 12.22
N VAL A 335 0.03 21.21 12.06
CA VAL A 335 0.64 20.49 13.18
C VAL A 335 2.05 21.02 13.43
N VAL A 336 2.31 21.44 14.68
CA VAL A 336 3.58 21.98 15.16
C VAL A 336 4.09 21.05 16.27
N TYR A 337 5.32 20.58 16.15
CA TYR A 337 5.92 19.59 17.05
C TYR A 337 7.41 19.89 17.25
N PRO A 338 7.99 19.66 18.45
CA PRO A 338 9.41 19.85 18.70
C PRO A 338 10.25 18.83 17.96
N SER A 339 11.49 19.21 17.60
CA SER A 339 12.45 18.35 16.91
C SER A 339 12.82 17.07 17.69
N GLU A 340 12.65 17.09 19.01
CA GLU A 340 12.85 15.96 19.92
C GLU A 340 11.88 14.80 19.67
N ILE A 341 10.73 15.06 19.04
CA ILE A 341 9.75 14.01 18.73
C ILE A 341 10.17 13.27 17.46
N CYS A 342 10.21 11.94 17.56
CA CYS A 342 10.55 11.07 16.43
C CYS A 342 9.50 11.20 15.32
N PHE A 343 9.85 11.94 14.27
CA PHE A 343 8.94 12.30 13.18
C PHE A 343 8.20 11.10 12.58
N HIS A 344 8.93 10.02 12.27
CA HIS A 344 8.34 8.85 11.62
C HIS A 344 7.41 8.05 12.53
N HIS A 345 7.71 7.99 13.83
CA HIS A 345 6.97 7.13 14.77
C HIS A 345 5.78 7.85 15.43
N THR A 346 5.88 9.16 15.64
CA THR A 346 4.84 9.90 16.38
C THR A 346 4.10 10.88 15.48
N VAL A 347 4.82 11.67 14.67
CA VAL A 347 4.21 12.71 13.85
C VAL A 347 3.49 12.12 12.63
N CYS A 348 4.09 11.14 11.93
CA CYS A 348 3.45 10.48 10.79
C CYS A 348 2.19 9.70 11.21
N TYR A 349 2.25 8.93 12.30
CA TYR A 349 1.09 8.19 12.82
C TYR A 349 -0.02 9.14 13.29
N PHE A 350 0.34 10.27 13.90
CA PHE A 350 -0.64 11.30 14.26
C PHE A 350 -1.28 11.96 13.03
N ALA A 351 -0.49 12.24 11.99
CA ALA A 351 -1.01 12.77 10.73
C ALA A 351 -1.95 11.79 10.03
N GLU A 352 -1.62 10.50 10.04
CA GLU A 352 -2.50 9.43 9.54
C GLU A 352 -3.80 9.38 10.36
N PHE A 353 -3.72 9.50 11.68
CA PHE A 353 -4.90 9.57 12.55
C PHE A 353 -5.80 10.77 12.18
N LEU A 354 -5.23 11.96 12.01
CA LEU A 354 -5.98 13.15 11.60
C LEU A 354 -6.66 13.01 10.23
N GLN A 355 -5.95 12.42 9.26
CA GLN A 355 -6.47 12.21 7.90
C GLN A 355 -7.57 11.15 7.86
N ASN A 356 -7.36 10.00 8.50
CA ASN A 356 -8.25 8.85 8.40
C ASN A 356 -9.42 8.91 9.38
N HIS A 357 -9.17 9.31 10.64
CA HIS A 357 -10.19 9.30 11.70
C HIS A 357 -10.88 10.65 11.87
N CYS A 358 -10.15 11.77 11.80
CA CYS A 358 -10.75 13.11 11.93
C CYS A 358 -11.04 13.81 10.59
N ARG A 359 -10.84 13.13 9.44
CA ARG A 359 -11.08 13.64 8.07
C ARG A 359 -10.51 15.05 7.81
N SER A 360 -9.34 15.33 8.36
CA SER A 360 -8.70 16.65 8.31
C SER A 360 -7.55 16.68 7.30
N GLN A 361 -7.40 17.81 6.59
CA GLN A 361 -6.25 18.06 5.74
C GLN A 361 -5.07 18.54 6.62
N VAL A 362 -4.00 17.77 6.66
CA VAL A 362 -2.87 18.03 7.56
C VAL A 362 -1.75 18.78 6.84
N ILE A 363 -1.28 19.86 7.46
CA ILE A 363 -0.09 20.62 7.04
C ILE A 363 1.06 20.30 8.00
N LEU A 364 2.15 19.79 7.44
CA LEU A 364 3.41 19.50 8.14
C LEU A 364 4.58 20.22 7.49
N ASP A 365 5.51 20.69 8.30
CA ASP A 365 6.74 21.33 7.87
C ASP A 365 7.63 20.40 7.01
N LYS A 366 7.83 19.13 7.43
CA LYS A 366 8.63 18.16 6.67
C LYS A 366 8.02 17.78 5.34
N TRP A 367 6.71 18.01 5.13
CA TRP A 367 6.05 17.86 3.83
C TRP A 367 6.14 19.12 2.96
N GLN A 368 6.57 20.25 3.53
CA GLN A 368 6.68 21.55 2.85
C GLN A 368 8.07 22.19 2.96
N LYS A 369 9.14 21.37 3.04
CA LYS A 369 10.53 21.84 3.18
C LYS A 369 10.93 22.87 2.13
N LYS A 370 10.56 22.65 0.86
CA LYS A 370 10.81 23.58 -0.24
C LYS A 370 10.11 24.93 -0.01
N LYS A 371 8.83 24.86 0.35
CA LYS A 371 8.01 26.06 0.61
C LYS A 371 8.60 26.89 1.75
N ILE A 372 9.09 26.24 2.80
CA ILE A 372 9.76 26.89 3.94
C ILE A 372 11.09 27.51 3.50
N ALA A 373 11.88 26.82 2.67
CA ALA A 373 13.15 27.35 2.17
C ALA A 373 12.95 28.59 1.27
N GLU A 374 11.87 28.64 0.50
CA GLU A 374 11.56 29.76 -0.41
C GLU A 374 11.06 31.02 0.29
N MET A 375 10.19 30.89 1.30
CA MET A 375 9.61 32.05 2.00
C MET A 375 10.23 32.35 3.36
N GLY A 376 11.03 31.44 3.88
CA GLY A 376 11.55 31.50 5.24
C GLY A 376 10.57 30.93 6.29
N PRO A 377 11.08 30.34 7.38
CA PRO A 377 10.31 29.77 8.49
C PRO A 377 9.17 30.64 9.04
N VAL A 378 9.46 31.92 9.30
CA VAL A 378 8.51 32.87 9.91
C VAL A 378 7.34 33.18 8.98
N GLN A 379 7.64 33.46 7.71
CA GLN A 379 6.62 33.78 6.72
C GLN A 379 5.77 32.56 6.39
N TRP A 380 6.38 31.37 6.38
CA TRP A 380 5.66 30.12 6.21
C TRP A 380 4.69 29.87 7.35
N LEU A 381 5.15 29.94 8.61
CA LEU A 381 4.30 29.76 9.79
C LEU A 381 3.13 30.75 9.81
N THR A 382 3.40 32.03 9.47
CA THR A 382 2.35 33.06 9.42
C THR A 382 1.33 32.79 8.31
N THR A 383 1.77 32.27 7.17
CA THR A 383 0.90 31.91 6.04
C THR A 383 0.07 30.68 6.35
N GLN A 384 0.67 29.61 6.87
CA GLN A 384 -0.06 28.40 7.25
C GLN A 384 -1.02 28.66 8.42
N LYS A 385 -0.66 29.50 9.40
CA LYS A 385 -1.57 29.93 10.47
C LYS A 385 -2.83 30.59 9.92
N LYS A 386 -2.71 31.43 8.90
CA LYS A 386 -3.87 32.10 8.27
C LYS A 386 -4.71 31.12 7.46
N ALA A 387 -4.08 30.17 6.77
CA ALA A 387 -4.76 29.18 5.94
C ALA A 387 -5.40 28.03 6.74
N ALA A 388 -4.87 27.70 7.92
CA ALA A 388 -5.37 26.63 8.75
C ALA A 388 -6.56 27.07 9.60
N ASP A 389 -7.56 26.21 9.66
CA ASP A 389 -8.73 26.34 10.53
C ASP A 389 -8.33 26.11 11.99
N LYS A 390 -7.44 25.13 12.23
CA LYS A 390 -6.90 24.79 13.55
C LYS A 390 -5.38 24.64 13.51
N VAL A 391 -4.72 25.00 14.62
CA VAL A 391 -3.29 24.81 14.84
C VAL A 391 -3.11 23.89 16.05
N ILE A 392 -2.42 22.77 15.85
CA ILE A 392 -2.17 21.77 16.90
C ILE A 392 -0.71 21.84 17.34
N PHE A 393 -0.51 22.03 18.64
CA PHE A 393 0.77 21.81 19.28
C PHE A 393 0.82 20.36 19.79
N LEU A 394 1.65 19.54 19.15
CA LEU A 394 1.87 18.16 19.52
C LEU A 394 3.07 18.07 20.48
N LEU A 395 2.80 17.64 21.71
CA LEU A 395 3.79 17.47 22.76
C LEU A 395 3.93 15.99 23.11
N SER A 396 5.17 15.51 23.23
CA SER A 396 5.47 14.19 23.77
C SER A 396 6.49 14.34 24.90
N ASN A 397 6.29 13.62 26.00
CA ASN A 397 7.14 13.74 27.19
C ASN A 397 8.32 12.75 27.19
N ASP A 398 8.47 11.95 26.14
CA ASP A 398 9.57 11.00 26.03
C ASP A 398 10.82 11.72 25.52
N VAL A 399 11.72 12.05 26.45
CA VAL A 399 13.16 12.17 26.17
C VAL A 399 13.68 10.77 25.87
N ASN A 400 13.21 10.16 24.78
CA ASN A 400 13.77 8.89 24.31
C ASN A 400 14.96 9.23 23.43
N THR A 401 16.15 9.21 24.04
CA THR A 401 17.48 9.30 23.44
C THR A 401 17.81 8.16 22.44
N ILE A 402 16.79 7.47 21.93
CA ILE A 402 16.89 6.27 21.10
C ILE A 402 16.72 6.61 19.61
N CYS A 403 16.12 7.76 19.27
CA CYS A 403 15.94 8.13 17.86
C CYS A 403 17.23 8.58 17.15
N ASP A 404 18.31 8.86 17.90
CA ASP A 404 19.67 9.12 17.39
C ASP A 404 20.56 7.86 17.29
N GLY A 405 20.04 6.67 17.63
CA GLY A 405 20.84 5.44 17.70
C GLY A 405 21.17 4.77 16.37
N THR A 406 20.41 5.05 15.30
CA THR A 406 20.48 4.25 14.05
C THR A 406 20.65 5.08 12.77
N CYS A 407 20.71 6.41 12.88
CA CYS A 407 20.98 7.29 11.75
C CYS A 407 22.17 8.19 12.04
N GLY A 408 23.33 7.85 11.46
CA GLY A 408 24.38 8.83 11.18
C GLY A 408 25.46 9.02 12.25
N LYS A 409 26.07 7.96 12.78
CA LYS A 409 27.48 8.06 13.21
C LYS A 409 28.40 7.71 12.03
N SER A 410 28.48 8.63 11.07
CA SER A 410 29.69 8.78 10.28
C SER A 410 30.39 10.01 10.85
N GLU A 411 31.55 9.79 11.47
CA GLU A 411 32.45 10.87 11.86
C GLU A 411 32.70 11.78 10.66
N GLY A 412 32.24 13.04 10.74
CA GLY A 412 32.65 14.09 9.79
C GLY A 412 31.56 14.82 8.99
N SER A 413 30.25 14.64 9.23
CA SER A 413 29.26 15.55 8.60
C SER A 413 28.89 16.71 9.54
N PRO A 414 28.94 17.98 9.09
CA PRO A 414 28.42 19.11 9.85
C PRO A 414 26.96 18.85 10.20
N CYS A 415 26.57 19.02 11.47
CA CYS A 415 25.19 18.94 11.91
C CYS A 415 24.29 19.73 10.95
N GLU A 416 23.28 19.09 10.38
CA GLU A 416 22.24 19.78 9.61
C GLU A 416 21.61 20.83 10.54
N ASN A 417 21.86 22.10 10.26
CA ASN A 417 21.20 23.26 10.89
C ASN A 417 19.71 23.31 10.48
N SER A 418 18.91 22.29 10.81
CA SER A 418 17.46 22.40 10.72
C SER A 418 16.98 23.26 11.89
N GLN A 419 16.63 24.51 11.63
CA GLN A 419 15.98 25.37 12.62
C GLN A 419 14.69 24.69 13.11
N ASP A 420 14.61 24.39 14.41
CA ASP A 420 13.39 23.85 15.02
C ASP A 420 12.26 24.89 14.90
N LEU A 421 11.19 24.53 14.20
CA LEU A 421 10.06 25.40 13.95
C LEU A 421 9.12 25.49 15.15
N PHE A 422 9.24 24.60 16.13
CA PHE A 422 8.41 24.59 17.33
C PHE A 422 8.59 25.83 18.21
N PRO A 423 9.80 26.18 18.68
CA PRO A 423 9.99 27.39 19.49
C PRO A 423 9.66 28.65 18.71
N LEU A 424 9.89 28.65 17.39
CA LEU A 424 9.55 29.77 16.52
C LEU A 424 8.03 29.97 16.42
N ALA A 425 7.27 28.90 16.17
CA ALA A 425 5.82 28.92 16.09
C ALA A 425 5.20 29.31 17.43
N PHE A 426 5.68 28.75 18.54
CA PHE A 426 5.23 29.11 19.88
C PHE A 426 5.39 30.61 20.14
N ASN A 427 6.57 31.17 19.89
CA ASN A 427 6.83 32.59 20.10
C ASN A 427 5.98 33.48 19.18
N LEU A 428 5.80 33.09 17.91
CA LEU A 428 4.98 33.84 16.95
C LEU A 428 3.49 33.81 17.29
N PHE A 429 2.99 32.72 17.89
CA PHE A 429 1.57 32.53 18.16
C PHE A 429 1.19 32.91 19.60
N CYS A 430 2.15 33.11 20.50
CA CYS A 430 1.93 33.39 21.93
C CYS A 430 0.99 34.58 22.19
N SER A 431 1.05 35.65 21.38
CA SER A 431 0.12 36.77 21.48
C SER A 431 -1.32 36.37 21.18
N ASP A 432 -1.52 35.47 20.22
CA ASP A 432 -2.85 35.01 19.80
C ASP A 432 -3.46 34.05 20.81
N LEU A 433 -2.62 33.27 21.52
CA LEU A 433 -3.07 32.37 22.60
C LEU A 433 -3.74 33.12 23.74
N ARG A 434 -3.37 34.40 23.95
CA ARG A 434 -3.95 35.28 24.97
C ARG A 434 -5.16 36.09 24.48
N SER A 435 -5.46 36.04 23.18
CA SER A 435 -6.58 36.77 22.58
C SER A 435 -7.88 35.97 22.62
N GLN A 436 -8.97 36.58 23.10
CA GLN A 436 -10.31 35.96 23.12
C GLN A 436 -10.86 35.69 21.71
N THR A 437 -10.34 36.36 20.67
CA THR A 437 -10.82 36.22 19.28
C THR A 437 -10.44 34.88 18.62
N HIS A 438 -9.49 34.14 19.20
CA HIS A 438 -8.94 32.90 18.63
C HIS A 438 -8.96 31.72 19.62
N GLN A 439 -9.81 31.78 20.65
CA GLN A 439 -9.83 30.84 21.78
C GLN A 439 -9.95 29.35 21.38
N HIS A 440 -10.53 29.05 20.22
CA HIS A 440 -10.69 27.68 19.70
C HIS A 440 -9.77 27.35 18.52
N LYS A 441 -8.87 28.24 18.10
CA LYS A 441 -7.98 28.00 16.95
C LYS A 441 -6.79 27.12 17.32
N TYR A 442 -6.32 27.19 18.56
CA TYR A 442 -5.13 26.51 19.03
C TYR A 442 -5.51 25.34 19.95
N ILE A 443 -4.93 24.17 19.71
CA ILE A 443 -5.20 22.95 20.46
C ILE A 443 -3.86 22.32 20.88
N VAL A 444 -3.81 21.76 22.09
CA VAL A 444 -2.64 21.04 22.60
C VAL A 444 -2.97 19.55 22.70
N VAL A 445 -2.11 18.71 22.13
CA VAL A 445 -2.27 17.25 22.10
C VAL A 445 -1.06 16.59 22.72
N TYR A 446 -1.30 15.62 23.60
CA TYR A 446 -0.26 14.81 24.25
C TYR A 446 -0.63 13.32 24.24
N PHE A 447 0.37 12.43 24.21
CA PHE A 447 0.17 10.97 24.21
C PHE A 447 0.15 10.35 25.61
N ARG A 448 0.62 11.07 26.62
CA ARG A 448 0.63 10.67 28.04
C ARG A 448 0.47 11.92 28.90
N GLU A 449 -0.25 11.81 30.02
CA GLU A 449 -0.45 12.90 30.99
C GLU A 449 0.90 13.53 31.34
N ALA A 450 1.04 14.83 31.09
CA ALA A 450 2.28 15.56 31.31
C ALA A 450 2.15 16.46 32.54
N ASP A 451 3.09 16.32 33.46
CA ASP A 451 3.54 17.39 34.34
C ASP A 451 4.30 18.37 33.44
N THR A 452 3.73 19.55 33.19
CA THR A 452 4.32 20.51 32.25
C THR A 452 5.62 21.05 32.85
N LYS A 453 6.78 20.70 32.28
CA LYS A 453 7.99 21.51 32.49
C LYS A 453 7.68 22.95 32.09
N ASP A 454 8.12 23.90 32.92
CA ASP A 454 7.71 25.32 32.94
C ASP A 454 7.97 26.15 31.65
N ASP A 455 8.59 25.58 30.62
CA ASP A 455 9.12 26.34 29.48
C ASP A 455 8.03 26.82 28.49
N TYR A 456 6.81 26.23 28.49
CA TYR A 456 5.73 26.57 27.54
C TYR A 456 4.39 26.90 28.22
N ASN A 457 4.43 27.59 29.36
CA ASN A 457 3.27 27.91 30.19
C ASN A 457 2.12 28.64 29.47
N ALA A 458 2.37 29.34 28.36
CA ALA A 458 1.31 30.00 27.58
C ALA A 458 0.36 29.01 26.87
N LEU A 459 0.80 27.77 26.61
CA LEU A 459 -0.06 26.72 26.04
C LEU A 459 -1.11 26.21 27.03
N ASN A 460 -0.96 26.50 28.33
CA ASN A 460 -1.93 26.09 29.35
C ASN A 460 -3.31 26.74 29.19
N VAL A 461 -3.41 27.81 28.40
CA VAL A 461 -4.68 28.49 28.10
C VAL A 461 -5.49 27.75 27.02
N CYS A 462 -4.85 26.86 26.26
CA CYS A 462 -5.48 26.14 25.15
C CYS A 462 -6.19 24.85 25.61
N PRO A 463 -7.24 24.39 24.90
CA PRO A 463 -7.81 23.06 25.08
C PRO A 463 -6.76 21.96 24.95
N LYS A 464 -6.79 21.02 25.89
CA LYS A 464 -5.82 19.95 26.08
C LYS A 464 -6.47 18.59 25.85
N TYR A 465 -5.87 17.76 25.00
CA TYR A 465 -6.37 16.41 24.68
C TYR A 465 -5.28 15.36 24.86
N CYS A 466 -5.60 14.32 25.65
CA CYS A 466 -4.75 13.14 25.85
C CYS A 466 -5.12 12.05 24.85
N LEU A 467 -4.34 11.83 23.80
CA LEU A 467 -4.55 10.70 22.89
C LEU A 467 -3.92 9.42 23.44
N MET A 468 -4.57 8.26 23.36
CA MET A 468 -5.83 7.96 22.67
C MET A 468 -7.10 8.08 23.55
N LYS A 469 -6.99 8.52 24.81
CA LYS A 469 -8.14 8.59 25.75
C LYS A 469 -9.23 9.54 25.24
N ASP A 470 -8.85 10.70 24.73
CA ASP A 470 -9.76 11.78 24.32
C ASP A 470 -9.98 11.82 22.79
N ALA A 471 -9.70 10.72 22.08
CA ALA A 471 -9.68 10.69 20.61
C ALA A 471 -11.02 11.08 19.96
N THR A 472 -12.14 10.64 20.54
CA THR A 472 -13.48 10.96 20.05
C THR A 472 -13.82 12.43 20.24
N SER A 473 -13.64 12.94 21.47
CA SER A 473 -13.84 14.36 21.81
C SER A 473 -12.97 15.28 20.95
N PHE A 474 -11.72 14.88 20.71
CA PHE A 474 -10.78 15.60 19.88
C PHE A 474 -11.22 15.69 18.41
N CYS A 475 -11.62 14.57 17.78
CA CYS A 475 -12.12 14.64 16.41
C CYS A 475 -13.44 15.43 16.32
N THR A 476 -14.30 15.39 17.35
CA THR A 476 -15.53 16.21 17.38
C THR A 476 -15.22 17.70 17.45
N GLU A 477 -14.23 18.12 18.24
CA GLU A 477 -13.78 19.53 18.31
C GLU A 477 -13.21 20.01 16.97
N LEU A 478 -12.52 19.14 16.24
CA LEU A 478 -12.03 19.46 14.89
C LEU A 478 -13.19 19.72 13.92
N LEU A 479 -14.29 18.95 14.01
CA LEU A 479 -15.44 19.05 13.11
C LEU A 479 -16.38 20.25 13.39
N HIS A 480 -16.25 20.92 14.54
CA HIS A 480 -17.21 21.94 15.01
C HIS A 480 -17.03 23.36 14.42
N VAL A 481 -16.27 23.53 13.33
CA VAL A 481 -15.93 24.84 12.75
C VAL A 481 -17.17 25.62 12.23
N ASP A 482 -18.25 24.92 11.85
CA ASP A 482 -19.43 25.56 11.22
C ASP A 482 -20.38 26.29 12.19
N ALA A 483 -20.20 26.19 13.51
CA ALA A 483 -21.16 26.79 14.47
C ALA A 483 -20.84 28.25 14.86
N TYR A 484 -19.60 28.71 14.72
CA TYR A 484 -19.18 30.00 15.28
C TYR A 484 -19.23 31.20 14.32
N VAL A 485 -19.50 30.98 13.02
CA VAL A 485 -19.54 32.05 12.00
C VAL A 485 -20.96 32.61 11.76
N SER A 486 -22.02 32.05 12.37
CA SER A 486 -23.42 32.43 12.10
C SER A 486 -24.07 33.38 13.13
N THR A 487 -23.37 33.85 14.16
CA THR A 487 -23.92 34.88 15.08
C THR A 487 -23.19 36.21 14.93
N GLY A 488 -23.47 36.90 13.83
CA GLY A 488 -22.88 38.20 13.57
C GLY A 488 -23.49 38.95 12.39
N LYS A 489 -24.82 39.17 12.40
CA LYS A 489 -25.52 40.32 11.78
C LYS A 489 -27.04 40.16 11.92
N ARG A 490 -27.58 40.57 13.08
CA ARG A 490 -28.96 41.03 13.15
C ARG A 490 -28.89 42.56 13.11
N LEU A 491 -29.13 43.13 11.93
CA LEU A 491 -29.40 44.57 11.82
C LEU A 491 -30.55 44.90 12.76
N ARG A 492 -30.26 45.60 13.86
CA ARG A 492 -31.29 46.38 14.56
C ARG A 492 -31.50 47.65 13.77
N ALA A 493 -32.65 47.76 13.13
CA ALA A 493 -33.18 49.02 12.69
C ALA A 493 -33.39 49.91 13.94
N CYS A 494 -32.57 50.95 14.08
CA CYS A 494 -32.85 52.02 15.03
C CYS A 494 -33.78 53.02 14.33
N HIS A 495 -35.03 53.06 14.80
CA HIS A 495 -35.91 54.19 14.55
C HIS A 495 -35.38 55.41 15.31
N ASN A 496 -35.04 56.45 14.55
CA ASN A 496 -34.82 57.80 15.07
C ASN A 496 -36.07 58.31 15.78
N ARG A 497 -35.93 58.68 17.06
CA ARG A 497 -36.67 59.79 17.64
C ARG A 497 -35.70 60.71 18.37
N CYS A 498 -35.59 61.92 17.82
CA CYS A 498 -35.01 63.08 18.47
C CYS A 498 -35.73 63.38 19.78
N SER A 499 -34.98 63.84 20.79
CA SER A 499 -35.41 64.90 21.71
C SER A 499 -34.17 65.53 22.34
N SER A 500 -34.05 66.82 22.10
CA SER A 500 -33.13 67.80 22.67
C SER A 500 -33.39 68.04 24.16
N LEU A 501 -32.34 68.06 24.99
CA LEU A 501 -31.85 69.22 25.75
C LEU A 501 -30.62 68.80 26.57
#